data_AF-H3DJI0-F1
#
_entry.id   AF-H3DJI0-F1
#
_cell.length_a   1.000
_cell.length_b   1.000
_cell.length_c   1.000
_cell.angle_alpha   90.00
_cell.angle_beta   90.00
_cell.angle_gamma   90.00
#
_symmetry.space_group_name_H-M   'P 1'
#
loop_
_entity.id
_entity.type
_entity.pdbx_description
1 polymer ?
#
loop_
_entity_poly.entity_id
_entity_poly.type
_entity_poly.pdbx_seq_one_letter_code
_entity_poly.pdbx_strand_id
1 'polypeptide(L)'
;MWSSSRRVLQELLGQPAAVRSFSRSSPQNTVVVERWWQVPLSKVGSPPRLHPRRHRIYKLVEDTKRSPTPKMELILTQTVPKLGGRGDTVIVKKSVGRNKLLPQGLAVYPSPENKEMFAEELRLLREGRPEERVQTRTGQLTVDYLKCCKLRIIKMPPGDFQVNQEVLCRQFRKMGVVVPPHALNFPFGSVKEEGDYWCEVSVNGIDTVRVPVSLEPYKDQSAKHQKQLKTQLRAGTNASETDTMMAVSEDDVAGPNSESEAIGAPSNESSEKE
;
A
#
# COMPACT_ATOMS: atom_id res chain seq x y z
N MET A 1 52.52 -52.32 -13.65
CA MET A 1 52.43 -50.86 -13.85
C MET A 1 51.73 -50.63 -15.18
N TRP A 2 50.56 -50.00 -15.37
CA TRP A 2 49.69 -49.15 -14.57
C TRP A 2 48.23 -49.59 -14.77
N SER A 3 47.56 -49.91 -13.68
CA SER A 3 46.12 -50.21 -13.64
C SER A 3 45.44 -49.24 -12.68
N SER A 4 45.22 -48.00 -13.12
CA SER A 4 44.37 -47.06 -12.39
C SER A 4 44.01 -45.90 -13.32
N SER A 5 42.80 -45.95 -13.90
CA SER A 5 42.14 -44.79 -14.54
C SER A 5 40.80 -45.15 -15.22
N ARG A 6 40.32 -46.39 -15.10
CA ARG A 6 39.00 -46.81 -15.61
C ARG A 6 37.83 -46.66 -14.63
N ARG A 7 38.03 -46.08 -13.43
CA ARG A 7 36.96 -46.00 -12.41
C ARG A 7 36.40 -44.61 -12.14
N VAL A 8 37.09 -43.52 -12.50
CA VAL A 8 36.67 -42.18 -12.10
C VAL A 8 35.48 -41.62 -12.92
N LEU A 9 35.27 -42.10 -14.15
CA LEU A 9 34.12 -41.68 -14.98
C LEU A 9 32.90 -42.62 -14.90
N GLN A 10 33.01 -43.73 -14.17
CA GLN A 10 31.89 -44.65 -13.96
C GLN A 10 31.14 -44.35 -12.64
N GLU A 11 31.77 -43.65 -11.70
CA GLU A 11 31.13 -43.21 -10.44
C GLU A 11 30.11 -42.07 -10.64
N LEU A 12 30.18 -41.30 -11.73
CA LEU A 12 29.14 -40.32 -12.07
C LEU A 12 27.93 -40.93 -12.79
N LEU A 13 28.02 -42.19 -13.25
CA LEU A 13 26.94 -42.92 -13.92
C LEU A 13 26.40 -44.08 -13.08
N GLY A 14 26.96 -44.30 -11.90
CA GLY A 14 26.60 -45.37 -10.96
C GLY A 14 26.20 -44.84 -9.60
N GLN A 15 25.37 -43.79 -9.53
CA GLN A 15 24.59 -43.57 -8.33
C GLN A 15 23.41 -44.56 -8.37
N PRO A 16 23.31 -45.51 -7.43
CA PRO A 16 22.10 -46.32 -7.29
C PRO A 16 20.93 -45.36 -7.08
N ALA A 17 19.75 -45.77 -7.55
CA ALA A 17 18.49 -45.06 -7.41
C ALA A 17 18.18 -44.74 -5.93
N ALA A 18 18.84 -43.71 -5.40
CA ALA A 18 18.54 -43.11 -4.13
C ALA A 18 17.25 -42.34 -4.36
N VAL A 19 16.16 -42.95 -3.90
CA VAL A 19 14.88 -42.32 -3.55
C VAL A 19 14.70 -40.99 -4.25
N ARG A 20 14.23 -41.05 -5.51
CA ARG A 20 13.67 -39.89 -6.19
C ARG A 20 12.40 -39.49 -5.43
N SER A 21 12.55 -38.80 -4.31
CA SER A 21 11.53 -37.88 -3.86
C SER A 21 11.22 -37.00 -5.06
N PHE A 22 9.99 -37.05 -5.54
CA PHE A 22 9.49 -36.33 -6.69
C PHE A 22 9.53 -34.81 -6.46
N SER A 23 10.70 -34.18 -6.37
CA SER A 23 10.83 -32.84 -6.91
C SER A 23 10.81 -33.01 -8.44
N ARG A 24 9.62 -32.99 -9.04
CA ARG A 24 9.40 -33.03 -10.51
C ARG A 24 10.04 -31.84 -11.25
N SER A 25 10.82 -31.01 -10.57
CA SER A 25 11.59 -29.94 -11.20
C SER A 25 12.82 -30.52 -11.88
N SER A 26 12.82 -30.50 -13.21
CA SER A 26 14.03 -30.63 -14.03
C SER A 26 15.14 -29.71 -13.48
N PRO A 27 16.43 -30.10 -13.54
CA PRO A 27 17.51 -29.19 -13.20
C PRO A 27 17.34 -27.88 -13.97
N GLN A 28 17.25 -26.76 -13.25
CA GLN A 28 16.96 -25.44 -13.85
C GLN A 28 18.09 -24.91 -14.74
N ASN A 29 19.26 -25.55 -14.66
CA ASN A 29 20.48 -25.09 -15.29
C ASN A 29 20.94 -26.12 -16.31
N THR A 30 21.17 -25.65 -17.53
CA THR A 30 21.67 -26.45 -18.63
C THR A 30 23.11 -26.03 -18.92
N VAL A 31 23.99 -27.02 -19.10
CA VAL A 31 25.35 -26.80 -19.58
C VAL A 31 25.39 -27.25 -21.03
N VAL A 32 25.56 -26.28 -21.94
CA VAL A 32 25.65 -26.54 -23.38
C VAL A 32 27.11 -26.77 -23.74
N VAL A 33 27.38 -27.90 -24.37
CA VAL A 33 28.72 -28.32 -24.76
C VAL A 33 28.77 -28.69 -26.24
N GLU A 34 29.89 -28.38 -26.88
CA GLU A 34 30.19 -28.82 -28.24
C GLU A 34 31.20 -29.98 -28.20
N ARG A 35 31.10 -30.93 -29.14
CA ARG A 35 32.13 -31.97 -29.28
C ARG A 35 33.39 -31.32 -29.86
N TRP A 36 34.55 -31.63 -29.29
CA TRP A 36 35.83 -31.10 -29.77
C TRP A 36 36.15 -31.58 -31.20
N TRP A 37 35.72 -32.78 -31.54
CA TRP A 37 35.91 -33.40 -32.85
C TRP A 37 34.56 -33.52 -33.57
N GLN A 38 34.52 -33.11 -34.85
CA GLN A 38 33.33 -33.24 -35.69
C GLN A 38 33.00 -34.70 -35.96
N VAL A 39 31.71 -35.03 -35.92
CA VAL A 39 31.21 -36.38 -36.20
C VAL A 39 30.93 -36.49 -37.70
N PRO A 40 31.52 -37.47 -38.43
CA PRO A 40 31.26 -37.64 -39.84
C PRO A 40 29.79 -38.03 -40.08
N LEU A 41 29.21 -37.49 -41.15
CA LEU A 41 27.81 -37.74 -41.51
C LEU A 41 27.59 -39.23 -41.80
N SER A 42 26.56 -39.79 -41.17
CA SER A 42 26.04 -41.12 -41.50
C SER A 42 25.13 -41.06 -42.73
N LYS A 43 24.81 -42.23 -43.28
CA LYS A 43 23.77 -42.35 -44.32
C LYS A 43 22.44 -41.80 -43.78
N VAL A 44 21.64 -41.20 -44.65
CA VAL A 44 20.31 -40.66 -44.31
C VAL A 44 19.47 -41.77 -43.62
N GLY A 45 18.82 -41.43 -42.51
CA GLY A 45 18.05 -42.37 -41.69
C GLY A 45 18.89 -43.32 -40.80
N SER A 46 20.22 -43.34 -40.95
CA SER A 46 21.10 -44.13 -40.08
C SER A 46 21.68 -43.27 -38.96
N PRO A 47 21.85 -43.82 -37.74
CA PRO A 47 22.43 -43.10 -36.63
C PRO A 47 23.90 -42.73 -36.88
N PRO A 48 24.40 -41.64 -36.25
CA PRO A 48 25.77 -41.21 -36.42
C PRO A 48 26.76 -42.21 -35.82
N ARG A 49 27.88 -42.46 -36.52
CA ARG A 49 28.94 -43.35 -36.04
C ARG A 49 29.89 -42.58 -35.11
N LEU A 50 29.79 -42.84 -33.81
CA LEU A 50 30.61 -42.17 -32.80
C LEU A 50 31.87 -42.97 -32.45
N HIS A 51 33.04 -42.33 -32.56
CA HIS A 51 34.28 -42.92 -32.06
C HIS A 51 34.31 -42.86 -30.52
N PRO A 52 34.45 -43.98 -29.80
CA PRO A 52 34.26 -44.05 -28.33
C PRO A 52 35.14 -43.10 -27.51
N ARG A 53 36.37 -42.82 -27.98
CA ARG A 53 37.31 -41.90 -27.32
C ARG A 53 37.22 -40.45 -27.81
N ARG A 54 37.45 -40.21 -29.11
CA ARG A 54 37.50 -38.87 -29.71
C ARG A 54 36.22 -38.07 -29.46
N HIS A 55 35.05 -38.62 -29.76
CA HIS A 55 33.81 -37.84 -29.73
C HIS A 55 33.25 -37.59 -28.33
N ARG A 56 33.78 -38.24 -27.28
CA ARG A 56 33.38 -37.99 -25.88
C ARG A 56 34.13 -36.82 -25.22
N ILE A 57 35.01 -36.16 -25.96
CA ILE A 57 35.69 -34.94 -25.51
C ILE A 57 34.81 -33.75 -25.89
N TYR A 58 34.45 -32.96 -24.90
CA TYR A 58 33.56 -31.81 -25.05
C TYR A 58 34.26 -30.50 -24.66
N LYS A 59 33.85 -29.41 -25.29
CA LYS A 59 34.22 -28.04 -24.95
C LYS A 59 32.97 -27.33 -24.42
N LEU A 60 33.12 -26.61 -23.31
CA LEU A 60 32.06 -25.81 -22.74
C LEU A 60 31.75 -24.63 -23.67
N VAL A 61 30.49 -24.47 -24.05
CA VAL A 61 30.02 -23.35 -24.89
C VAL A 61 29.28 -22.34 -24.04
N GLU A 62 28.20 -22.77 -23.38
CA GLU A 62 27.34 -21.90 -22.60
C GLU A 62 26.89 -22.59 -21.32
N ASP A 63 26.73 -21.80 -20.27
CA ASP A 63 26.24 -22.26 -18.97
C ASP A 63 25.06 -21.39 -18.54
N THR A 64 23.84 -21.93 -18.68
CA THR A 64 22.61 -21.17 -18.46
C THR A 64 22.49 -20.65 -17.04
N LYS A 65 23.20 -21.23 -16.05
CA LYS A 65 23.20 -20.72 -14.66
C LYS A 65 23.79 -19.31 -14.54
N ARG A 66 24.70 -18.94 -15.46
CA ARG A 66 25.38 -17.64 -15.46
C ARG A 66 24.65 -16.58 -16.30
N SER A 67 23.72 -17.01 -17.15
CA SER A 67 22.91 -16.10 -17.95
C SER A 67 21.93 -15.29 -17.07
N PRO A 68 21.60 -14.04 -17.43
CA PRO A 68 20.62 -13.25 -16.71
C PRO A 68 19.24 -13.92 -16.79
N THR A 69 18.55 -14.00 -15.65
CA THR A 69 17.23 -14.64 -15.60
C THR A 69 16.17 -13.75 -16.28
N PRO A 70 15.49 -14.24 -17.34
CA PRO A 70 14.45 -13.45 -17.98
C PRO A 70 13.20 -13.40 -17.09
N LYS A 71 12.47 -12.30 -17.19
CA LYS A 71 11.18 -12.11 -16.50
C LYS A 71 10.10 -12.99 -17.16
N MET A 72 8.99 -13.19 -16.46
CA MET A 72 7.86 -14.01 -16.86
C MET A 72 6.61 -13.13 -16.88
N GLU A 73 5.86 -13.22 -17.97
CA GLU A 73 4.54 -12.60 -18.12
C GLU A 73 3.46 -13.51 -17.51
N LEU A 74 2.53 -12.90 -16.78
CA LEU A 74 1.37 -13.54 -16.18
C LEU A 74 0.17 -12.59 -16.21
N ILE A 75 -1.04 -13.14 -16.25
CA ILE A 75 -2.29 -12.37 -16.14
C ILE A 75 -2.83 -12.55 -14.73
N LEU A 76 -3.12 -11.46 -14.02
CA LEU A 76 -3.66 -11.53 -12.66
C LEU A 76 -5.15 -11.90 -12.66
N THR A 77 -5.54 -12.89 -11.88
CA THR A 77 -6.95 -13.27 -11.67
C THR A 77 -7.59 -12.47 -10.54
N GLN A 78 -6.77 -11.99 -9.60
CA GLN A 78 -7.22 -11.22 -8.46
C GLN A 78 -6.36 -9.97 -8.33
N THR A 79 -6.90 -8.97 -7.64
CA THR A 79 -6.18 -7.76 -7.29
C THR A 79 -5.06 -8.11 -6.29
N VAL A 80 -3.80 -7.94 -6.71
CA VAL A 80 -2.64 -8.21 -5.86
C VAL A 80 -1.97 -6.90 -5.47
N PRO A 81 -1.69 -6.66 -4.17
CA PRO A 81 -1.07 -5.42 -3.72
C PRO A 81 0.30 -5.20 -4.38
N LYS A 82 0.55 -3.96 -4.80
CA LYS A 82 1.76 -3.48 -5.50
C LYS A 82 2.03 -4.09 -6.89
N LEU A 83 1.22 -5.04 -7.36
CA LEU A 83 1.37 -5.63 -8.69
C LEU A 83 0.33 -5.10 -9.69
N GLY A 84 -0.96 -5.22 -9.38
CA GLY A 84 -2.02 -4.83 -10.33
C GLY A 84 -3.41 -5.27 -9.89
N GLY A 85 -4.40 -4.92 -10.71
CA GLY A 85 -5.78 -5.37 -10.59
C GLY A 85 -6.02 -6.70 -11.30
N ARG A 86 -7.22 -7.24 -11.15
CA ARG A 86 -7.70 -8.39 -11.92
C ARG A 86 -7.72 -8.06 -13.42
N GLY A 87 -7.26 -8.99 -14.25
CA GLY A 87 -7.18 -8.88 -15.71
C GLY A 87 -5.88 -8.26 -16.23
N ASP A 88 -5.05 -7.67 -15.37
CA ASP A 88 -3.82 -7.01 -15.79
C ASP A 88 -2.73 -8.02 -16.18
N THR A 89 -2.03 -7.74 -17.28
CA THR A 89 -0.82 -8.48 -17.67
C THR A 89 0.41 -7.89 -17.00
N VAL A 90 1.11 -8.68 -16.19
CA VAL A 90 2.26 -8.25 -15.39
C VAL A 90 3.53 -9.01 -15.74
N ILE A 91 4.67 -8.30 -15.81
CA ILE A 91 5.99 -8.87 -16.06
C ILE A 91 6.74 -9.00 -14.71
N VAL A 92 6.82 -10.23 -14.18
CA VAL A 92 7.39 -10.52 -12.86
C VAL A 92 8.65 -11.38 -12.94
N LYS A 93 9.41 -11.46 -11.84
CA LYS A 93 10.50 -12.46 -11.73
C LYS A 93 9.90 -13.87 -11.70
N LYS A 94 10.54 -14.83 -12.39
CA LYS A 94 10.12 -16.23 -12.44
C LYS A 94 9.89 -16.87 -11.07
N SER A 95 10.70 -16.52 -10.07
CA SER A 95 10.54 -17.01 -8.69
C SER A 95 9.21 -16.57 -8.06
N VAL A 96 8.83 -15.29 -8.22
CA VAL A 96 7.56 -14.76 -7.68
C VAL A 96 6.37 -15.39 -8.39
N GLY A 97 6.43 -15.54 -9.71
CA GLY A 97 5.38 -16.19 -10.49
C GLY A 97 5.15 -17.65 -10.06
N ARG A 98 6.22 -18.46 -10.04
CA ARG A 98 6.13 -19.90 -9.79
C ARG A 98 5.89 -20.27 -8.33
N ASN A 99 6.45 -19.52 -7.37
CA ASN A 99 6.37 -19.88 -5.96
C ASN A 99 5.17 -19.23 -5.26
N LYS A 100 4.72 -18.05 -5.72
CA LYS A 100 3.65 -17.29 -5.07
C LYS A 100 2.39 -17.22 -5.92
N LEU A 101 2.47 -16.63 -7.12
CA LEU A 101 1.26 -16.27 -7.87
C LEU A 101 0.50 -17.47 -8.45
N LEU A 102 1.22 -18.39 -9.11
CA LEU A 102 0.60 -19.56 -9.75
C LEU A 102 0.05 -20.56 -8.72
N PRO A 103 0.78 -20.96 -7.66
CA PRO A 103 0.25 -21.92 -6.69
C PRO A 103 -0.94 -21.39 -5.89
N GLN A 104 -0.97 -20.08 -5.62
CA GLN A 104 -2.09 -19.43 -4.93
C GLN A 104 -3.27 -19.11 -5.86
N GLY A 105 -3.17 -19.41 -7.16
CA GLY A 105 -4.21 -19.10 -8.15
C GLY A 105 -4.46 -17.60 -8.37
N LEU A 106 -3.51 -16.74 -7.97
CA LEU A 106 -3.58 -15.28 -8.12
C LEU A 106 -3.25 -14.81 -9.54
N ALA A 107 -2.66 -15.68 -10.35
CA ALA A 107 -2.33 -15.40 -11.72
C ALA A 107 -2.41 -16.66 -12.58
N VAL A 108 -2.57 -16.45 -13.89
CA VAL A 108 -2.65 -17.50 -14.90
C VAL A 108 -1.65 -17.19 -16.02
N TYR A 109 -1.20 -18.23 -16.73
CA TYR A 109 -0.33 -18.06 -17.90
C TYR A 109 -1.02 -17.28 -19.03
N PRO A 110 -0.27 -16.44 -19.76
CA PRO A 110 -0.80 -15.62 -20.84
C PRO A 110 -0.96 -16.41 -22.15
N SER A 111 -1.78 -17.46 -22.15
CA SER A 111 -2.21 -18.14 -23.39
C SER A 111 -3.08 -17.21 -24.23
N PRO A 112 -3.15 -17.38 -25.56
CA PRO A 112 -4.01 -16.54 -26.42
C PRO A 112 -5.47 -16.60 -25.96
N GLU A 113 -5.98 -17.80 -25.65
CA GLU A 113 -7.33 -18.01 -25.11
C GLU A 113 -7.57 -17.22 -23.82
N ASN A 114 -6.62 -17.25 -22.86
CA ASN A 114 -6.78 -16.50 -21.61
C ASN A 114 -6.77 -14.99 -21.85
N LYS A 115 -5.91 -14.50 -22.77
CA LYS A 115 -5.88 -13.07 -23.11
C LYS A 115 -7.22 -12.62 -23.69
N GLU A 116 -7.81 -13.42 -24.57
CA GLU A 116 -9.12 -13.14 -25.16
C GLU A 116 -10.22 -13.14 -24.10
N MET A 117 -10.29 -14.16 -23.25
CA MET A 117 -11.26 -14.23 -22.15
C MET A 117 -11.19 -13.01 -21.22
N PHE A 118 -9.98 -12.62 -20.78
CA PHE A 118 -9.84 -11.46 -19.91
C PHE A 118 -10.10 -10.14 -20.64
N ALA A 119 -9.81 -10.05 -21.95
CA ALA A 119 -10.13 -8.87 -22.74
C ALA A 119 -11.65 -8.70 -22.92
N GLU A 120 -12.37 -9.79 -23.15
CA GLU A 120 -13.84 -9.81 -23.21
C GLU A 120 -14.45 -9.46 -21.85
N GLU A 121 -13.95 -10.03 -20.75
CA GLU A 121 -14.36 -9.67 -19.39
C GLU A 121 -14.17 -8.16 -19.14
N LEU A 122 -13.00 -7.61 -19.48
CA LEU A 122 -12.72 -6.17 -19.36
C LEU A 122 -13.63 -5.32 -20.24
N ARG A 123 -13.98 -5.79 -21.43
CA ARG A 123 -14.89 -5.11 -22.34
C ARG A 123 -16.30 -5.05 -21.75
N LEU A 124 -16.82 -6.18 -21.26
CA LEU A 124 -18.13 -6.25 -20.61
C LEU A 124 -18.19 -5.37 -19.37
N LEU A 125 -17.13 -5.33 -18.56
CA LEU A 125 -17.05 -4.43 -17.39
C LEU A 125 -17.10 -2.94 -17.78
N ARG A 126 -16.52 -2.56 -18.92
CA ARG A 126 -16.52 -1.17 -19.42
C ARG A 126 -17.86 -0.78 -20.04
N GLU A 127 -18.53 -1.69 -20.72
CA GLU A 127 -19.82 -1.47 -21.38
C GLU A 127 -21.00 -1.60 -20.40
N GLY A 128 -20.86 -2.44 -19.36
CA GLY A 128 -21.91 -2.72 -18.38
C GLY A 128 -22.33 -1.52 -17.53
N ARG A 129 -23.51 -1.63 -16.89
CA ARG A 129 -24.06 -0.59 -16.01
C ARG A 129 -23.11 -0.32 -14.83
N PRO A 130 -22.98 0.94 -14.35
CA PRO A 130 -22.08 1.28 -13.25
C PRO A 130 -22.38 0.53 -11.95
N GLU A 131 -23.64 0.15 -11.71
CA GLU A 131 -24.09 -0.57 -10.51
C GLU A 131 -23.53 -1.99 -10.39
N GLU A 132 -23.24 -2.65 -11.51
CA GLU A 132 -22.69 -4.02 -11.52
C GLU A 132 -21.15 -4.02 -11.47
N ARG A 133 -20.53 -2.84 -11.56
CA ARG A 133 -19.06 -2.73 -11.57
C ARG A 133 -18.52 -2.90 -10.17
N VAL A 134 -17.61 -3.85 -10.02
CA VAL A 134 -16.79 -3.94 -8.81
C VAL A 134 -15.81 -2.78 -8.78
N GLN A 135 -15.65 -2.17 -7.60
CA GLN A 135 -14.68 -1.10 -7.44
C GLN A 135 -13.25 -1.55 -7.74
N THR A 136 -12.51 -0.67 -8.42
CA THR A 136 -11.07 -0.83 -8.58
C THR A 136 -10.36 -0.71 -7.24
N ARG A 137 -9.23 -1.41 -7.08
CA ARG A 137 -8.35 -1.29 -5.91
C ARG A 137 -8.02 0.16 -5.52
N THR A 138 -7.71 0.99 -6.51
CA THR A 138 -7.42 2.43 -6.31
C THR A 138 -8.64 3.18 -5.80
N GLY A 139 -9.83 2.82 -6.28
CA GLY A 139 -11.10 3.33 -5.79
C GLY A 139 -11.31 3.00 -4.32
N GLN A 140 -11.16 1.73 -3.94
CA GLN A 140 -11.28 1.28 -2.55
C GLN A 140 -10.31 2.01 -1.61
N LEU A 141 -9.02 2.13 -2.01
CA LEU A 141 -8.04 2.89 -1.24
C LEU A 141 -8.41 4.36 -1.10
N THR A 142 -9.00 4.95 -2.14
CA THR A 142 -9.48 6.34 -2.11
C THR A 142 -10.69 6.47 -1.18
N VAL A 143 -11.62 5.52 -1.22
CA VAL A 143 -12.77 5.47 -0.32
C VAL A 143 -12.32 5.39 1.13
N ASP A 144 -11.38 4.50 1.44
CA ASP A 144 -10.86 4.35 2.80
C ASP A 144 -10.10 5.61 3.26
N TYR A 145 -9.33 6.23 2.35
CA TYR A 145 -8.70 7.52 2.62
C TYR A 145 -9.74 8.61 2.94
N LEU A 146 -10.80 8.72 2.14
CA LEU A 146 -11.87 9.71 2.32
C LEU A 146 -12.65 9.51 3.61
N LYS A 147 -12.87 8.26 4.06
CA LYS A 147 -13.50 7.97 5.36
C LYS A 147 -12.70 8.52 6.54
N CYS A 148 -11.38 8.52 6.45
CA CYS A 148 -10.50 9.06 7.48
C CYS A 148 -10.24 10.57 7.35
N CYS A 149 -10.71 11.21 6.28
CA CYS A 149 -10.48 12.63 6.04
C CYS A 149 -11.47 13.51 6.82
N LYS A 150 -10.95 14.61 7.37
CA LYS A 150 -11.76 15.74 7.89
C LYS A 150 -11.36 17.02 7.18
N LEU A 151 -12.31 17.70 6.56
CA LEU A 151 -12.07 18.99 5.94
C LEU A 151 -12.20 20.10 6.98
N ARG A 152 -11.13 20.87 7.16
CA ARG A 152 -11.14 22.10 7.97
C ARG A 152 -11.03 23.30 7.05
N ILE A 153 -12.04 24.15 7.05
CA ILE A 153 -12.09 25.37 6.24
C ILE A 153 -12.10 26.55 7.19
N ILE A 154 -11.20 27.50 6.98
CA ILE A 154 -11.15 28.74 7.76
C ILE A 154 -11.88 29.82 6.95
N LYS A 155 -12.86 30.46 7.57
CA LYS A 155 -13.59 31.59 6.99
C LYS A 155 -12.64 32.77 6.77
N MET A 156 -12.78 33.49 5.66
CA MET A 156 -12.00 34.72 5.41
C MET A 156 -12.73 35.97 5.95
N PRO A 157 -12.03 36.94 6.58
CA PRO A 157 -12.63 37.88 7.55
C PRO A 157 -13.25 39.20 7.01
N PRO A 158 -13.20 39.59 5.72
CA PRO A 158 -14.29 40.46 5.25
C PRO A 158 -14.64 40.21 3.78
N GLY A 159 -15.40 39.16 3.53
CA GLY A 159 -16.02 38.93 2.22
C GLY A 159 -17.27 38.06 2.36
N ASP A 160 -18.12 38.10 1.35
CA ASP A 160 -19.22 37.14 1.15
C ASP A 160 -18.68 35.73 0.85
N PHE A 161 -17.79 35.23 1.70
CA PHE A 161 -17.23 33.90 1.59
C PHE A 161 -18.34 32.89 1.83
N GLN A 162 -18.68 32.18 0.75
CA GLN A 162 -19.65 31.10 0.77
C GLN A 162 -18.90 29.80 0.49
N VAL A 163 -19.17 28.80 1.33
CA VAL A 163 -18.68 27.45 1.09
C VAL A 163 -19.53 26.84 -0.03
N ASN A 164 -19.00 26.94 -1.25
CA ASN A 164 -19.56 26.30 -2.43
C ASN A 164 -18.80 25.01 -2.74
N GLN A 165 -19.37 24.19 -3.62
CA GLN A 165 -18.73 22.98 -4.17
C GLN A 165 -17.31 23.23 -4.69
N GLU A 166 -17.06 24.37 -5.36
CA GLU A 166 -15.72 24.73 -5.84
C GLU A 166 -14.71 24.95 -4.72
N VAL A 167 -15.13 25.56 -3.61
CA VAL A 167 -14.28 25.80 -2.44
C VAL A 167 -13.90 24.47 -1.80
N LEU A 168 -14.86 23.54 -1.70
CA LEU A 168 -14.61 22.18 -1.23
C LEU A 168 -13.61 21.46 -2.14
N CYS A 169 -13.80 21.50 -3.46
CA CYS A 169 -12.85 20.93 -4.43
C CYS A 169 -11.43 21.50 -4.26
N ARG A 170 -11.29 22.82 -4.06
CA ARG A 170 -9.98 23.46 -3.80
C ARG A 170 -9.37 22.98 -2.48
N GLN A 171 -10.18 22.79 -1.44
CA GLN A 171 -9.71 22.31 -0.16
C GLN A 171 -9.25 20.84 -0.25
N PHE A 172 -9.99 19.98 -0.96
CA PHE A 172 -9.55 18.61 -1.25
C PHE A 172 -8.21 18.59 -2.01
N ARG A 173 -8.02 19.49 -2.98
CA ARG A 173 -6.73 19.60 -3.69
C ARG A 173 -5.58 19.95 -2.75
N LYS A 174 -5.80 20.81 -1.75
CA LYS A 174 -4.79 21.11 -0.72
C LYS A 174 -4.45 19.89 0.15
N MET A 175 -5.39 18.96 0.32
CA MET A 175 -5.17 17.68 0.99
C MET A 175 -4.58 16.59 0.07
N GLY A 176 -4.35 16.89 -1.21
CA GLY A 176 -3.76 15.96 -2.19
C GLY A 176 -4.77 15.10 -2.94
N VAL A 177 -6.08 15.32 -2.78
CA VAL A 177 -7.13 14.62 -3.52
C VAL A 177 -7.76 15.54 -4.55
N VAL A 178 -7.75 15.15 -5.81
CA VAL A 178 -8.39 15.91 -6.88
C VAL A 178 -9.82 15.41 -7.04
N VAL A 179 -10.78 16.17 -6.50
CA VAL A 179 -12.21 15.88 -6.65
C VAL A 179 -12.81 16.80 -7.72
N PRO A 180 -13.36 16.26 -8.83
CA PRO A 180 -14.14 17.03 -9.78
C PRO A 180 -15.46 17.52 -9.17
N PRO A 181 -16.02 18.65 -9.62
CA PRO A 181 -17.28 19.17 -9.06
C PRO A 181 -18.41 18.16 -9.21
N HIS A 182 -18.62 17.58 -10.40
CA HIS A 182 -19.70 16.60 -10.63
C HIS A 182 -19.68 15.35 -9.71
N ALA A 183 -18.52 15.01 -9.15
CA ALA A 183 -18.40 13.87 -8.23
C ALA A 183 -18.75 14.24 -6.78
N LEU A 184 -18.79 15.53 -6.46
CA LEU A 184 -19.05 16.08 -5.14
C LEU A 184 -20.51 16.51 -5.03
N ASN A 185 -21.24 15.99 -4.05
CA ASN A 185 -22.57 16.43 -3.70
C ASN A 185 -22.54 17.15 -2.35
N PHE A 186 -22.95 18.42 -2.34
CA PHE A 186 -23.05 19.23 -1.15
C PHE A 186 -24.52 19.58 -0.90
N PRO A 187 -25.20 18.92 0.04
CA PRO A 187 -26.66 19.02 0.20
C PRO A 187 -27.10 20.42 0.65
N PHE A 188 -26.22 21.19 1.27
CA PHE A 188 -26.51 22.54 1.78
C PHE A 188 -26.36 23.63 0.71
N GLY A 189 -25.89 23.30 -0.50
CA GLY A 189 -25.72 24.23 -1.62
C GLY A 189 -24.60 25.26 -1.41
N SER A 190 -24.87 26.28 -0.58
CA SER A 190 -23.94 27.35 -0.25
C SER A 190 -24.15 27.79 1.20
N VAL A 191 -23.09 27.75 2.00
CA VAL A 191 -23.18 28.05 3.44
C VAL A 191 -22.26 29.22 3.83
N LYS A 192 -22.80 30.17 4.61
CA LYS A 192 -22.07 31.31 5.20
C LYS A 192 -21.81 31.15 6.70
N GLU A 193 -22.64 30.35 7.37
CA GLU A 193 -22.62 30.15 8.82
C GLU A 193 -21.52 29.18 9.24
N GLU A 194 -20.91 29.46 10.38
CA GLU A 194 -19.89 28.61 10.97
C GLU A 194 -20.55 27.40 11.62
N GLY A 195 -19.96 26.22 11.41
CA GLY A 195 -20.57 24.99 11.87
C GLY A 195 -19.93 23.75 11.26
N ASP A 196 -20.44 22.61 11.70
CA ASP A 196 -20.07 21.29 11.19
C ASP A 196 -21.09 20.85 10.14
N TYR A 197 -20.59 20.64 8.93
CA TYR A 197 -21.32 20.16 7.78
C TYR A 197 -20.75 18.84 7.31
N TRP A 198 -21.40 18.23 6.33
CA TRP A 198 -20.89 17.07 5.64
C TRP A 198 -21.04 17.25 4.14
N CYS A 199 -20.18 16.54 3.42
CA CYS A 199 -20.13 16.53 1.97
C CYS A 199 -20.14 15.07 1.51
N GLU A 200 -20.94 14.74 0.50
CA GLU A 200 -20.92 13.43 -0.14
C GLU A 200 -19.96 13.47 -1.33
N VAL A 201 -19.03 12.54 -1.41
CA VAL A 201 -18.11 12.39 -2.54
C VAL A 201 -18.33 11.01 -3.14
N SER A 202 -18.67 10.98 -4.43
CA SER A 202 -18.82 9.75 -5.19
C SER A 202 -17.50 9.32 -5.81
N VAL A 203 -17.14 8.05 -5.64
CA VAL A 203 -15.95 7.43 -6.24
C VAL A 203 -16.42 6.50 -7.35
N ASN A 204 -16.02 6.82 -8.59
CA ASN A 204 -16.38 6.09 -9.81
C ASN A 204 -17.90 5.90 -10.04
N GLY A 205 -18.75 6.66 -9.34
CA GLY A 205 -20.21 6.51 -9.38
C GLY A 205 -20.74 5.24 -8.71
N ILE A 206 -19.93 4.57 -7.89
CA ILE A 206 -20.30 3.32 -7.21
C ILE A 206 -20.46 3.58 -5.70
N ASP A 207 -19.38 4.02 -5.03
CA ASP A 207 -19.44 4.32 -3.60
C ASP A 207 -19.60 5.81 -3.38
N THR A 208 -20.47 6.16 -2.43
CA THR A 208 -20.63 7.52 -1.94
C THR A 208 -20.10 7.58 -0.51
N VAL A 209 -19.11 8.45 -0.28
CA VAL A 209 -18.48 8.64 1.03
C VAL A 209 -18.90 9.97 1.62
N ARG A 210 -19.33 9.96 2.88
CA ARG A 210 -19.61 11.19 3.65
C ARG A 210 -18.35 11.68 4.33
N VAL A 211 -17.90 12.87 3.96
CA VAL A 211 -16.73 13.54 4.52
C VAL A 211 -17.20 14.69 5.43
N PRO A 212 -16.78 14.75 6.70
CA PRO A 212 -17.10 15.85 7.60
C PRO A 212 -16.32 17.12 7.21
N VAL A 213 -17.01 18.26 7.24
CA VAL A 213 -16.52 19.59 6.88
C VAL A 213 -16.78 20.54 8.04
N SER A 214 -15.74 21.02 8.72
CA SER A 214 -15.86 22.03 9.77
C SER A 214 -15.48 23.40 9.21
N LEU A 215 -16.43 24.34 9.25
CA LEU A 215 -16.19 25.74 8.94
C LEU A 215 -15.85 26.50 10.23
N GLU A 216 -14.57 26.85 10.38
CA GLU A 216 -14.03 27.55 11.54
C GLU A 216 -13.95 29.07 11.29
N PRO A 217 -14.11 29.90 12.34
CA PRO A 217 -13.92 31.34 12.24
C PRO A 217 -12.48 31.67 11.83
N TYR A 218 -12.30 32.83 11.21
CA TYR A 218 -10.98 33.35 10.92
C TYR A 218 -10.18 33.52 12.21
N LYS A 219 -9.00 32.91 12.26
CA LYS A 219 -8.00 33.17 13.30
C LYS A 219 -6.78 33.78 12.65
N ASP A 220 -6.45 35.01 13.02
CA ASP A 220 -5.19 35.63 12.60
C ASP A 220 -4.01 34.87 13.22
N GLN A 221 -3.29 34.14 12.36
CA GLN A 221 -2.11 33.37 12.74
C GLN A 221 -0.84 34.24 12.86
N SER A 222 -0.93 35.56 12.60
CA SER A 222 0.20 36.47 12.73
C SER A 222 0.81 36.43 14.13
N ALA A 223 2.14 36.36 14.20
CA ALA A 223 2.89 36.33 15.46
C ALA A 223 2.59 37.54 16.36
N LYS A 224 2.21 38.69 15.77
CA LYS A 224 1.81 39.89 16.51
C LYS A 224 0.49 39.67 17.25
N HIS A 225 -0.52 39.16 16.55
CA HIS A 225 -1.83 38.86 17.11
C HIS A 225 -1.76 37.76 18.18
N GLN A 226 -0.97 36.70 17.94
CA GLN A 226 -0.73 35.65 18.93
C GLN A 226 -0.03 36.16 20.20
N LYS A 227 0.96 37.05 20.05
CA LYS A 227 1.61 37.72 21.21
C LYS A 227 0.61 38.56 21.99
N GLN A 228 -0.24 39.33 21.32
CA GLN A 228 -1.27 40.14 21.97
C GLN A 228 -2.28 39.28 22.75
N LEU A 229 -2.81 38.21 22.15
CA LEU A 229 -3.70 37.26 22.83
C LEU A 229 -3.04 36.62 24.05
N LYS A 230 -1.77 36.21 23.94
CA LYS A 230 -1.02 35.61 25.05
C LYS A 230 -0.78 36.60 26.19
N THR A 231 -0.52 37.87 25.88
CA THR A 231 -0.41 38.93 26.88
C THR A 231 -1.75 39.21 27.57
N GLN A 232 -2.85 39.24 26.82
CA GLN A 232 -4.19 39.43 27.39
C GLN A 232 -4.60 38.27 28.30
N LEU A 233 -4.33 37.02 27.92
CA LEU A 233 -4.58 35.84 28.76
C LEU A 233 -3.74 35.86 30.04
N ARG A 234 -2.48 36.30 29.98
CA ARG A 234 -1.60 36.47 31.16
C ARG A 234 -2.07 37.61 32.06
N ALA A 235 -2.52 38.72 31.49
CA ALA A 235 -3.08 39.82 32.27
C ALA A 235 -4.39 39.43 32.97
N GLY A 236 -5.26 38.67 32.30
CA GLY A 236 -6.50 38.17 32.88
C GLY A 236 -6.29 37.14 34.00
N THR A 237 -5.29 36.25 33.86
CA THR A 237 -4.93 35.28 34.92
C THR A 237 -4.34 35.97 36.15
N ASN A 238 -3.43 36.92 35.95
CA ASN A 238 -2.88 37.71 37.05
C ASN A 238 -3.97 38.55 37.76
N ALA A 239 -4.94 39.10 37.00
CA ALA A 239 -6.06 39.86 37.57
C ALA A 239 -7.02 38.96 38.38
N SER A 240 -7.30 37.73 37.92
CA SER A 240 -8.09 36.77 38.68
C SER A 240 -7.37 36.26 39.93
N GLU A 241 -6.05 36.09 39.88
CA GLU A 241 -5.25 35.71 41.05
C GLU A 241 -5.24 36.84 42.10
N THR A 242 -5.19 38.11 41.67
CA THR A 242 -5.30 39.26 42.58
C THR A 242 -6.70 39.45 43.16
N ASP A 243 -7.76 39.18 42.41
CA ASP A 243 -9.15 39.21 42.92
C ASP A 243 -9.41 38.06 43.91
N THR A 244 -8.84 36.88 43.64
CA THR A 244 -8.95 35.72 44.56
C THR A 244 -8.16 35.96 45.85
N MET A 245 -7.06 36.73 45.80
CA MET A 245 -6.32 37.15 47.00
C MET A 245 -7.00 38.29 47.78
N MET A 246 -7.77 39.18 47.14
CA MET A 246 -8.54 40.22 47.83
C MET A 246 -9.84 39.68 48.46
N ALA A 247 -10.54 38.73 47.82
CA ALA A 247 -11.75 38.12 48.38
C ALA A 247 -11.51 37.24 49.62
N VAL A 248 -10.28 36.76 49.83
CA VAL A 248 -9.88 36.03 51.07
C VAL A 248 -9.47 36.99 52.19
N SER A 249 -9.44 38.31 51.94
CA SER A 249 -9.02 39.33 52.92
C SER A 249 -10.14 40.24 53.45
N GLU A 250 -11.40 40.07 53.02
CA GLU A 250 -12.54 40.89 53.47
C GLU A 250 -13.49 40.21 54.48
N ASP A 251 -13.36 38.91 54.75
CA ASP A 251 -14.10 38.23 55.83
C ASP A 251 -13.13 37.55 56.80
N ASP A 252 -12.57 38.30 57.78
CA ASP A 252 -12.25 37.77 59.12
C ASP A 252 -11.68 38.83 60.08
N VAL A 253 -12.54 39.47 60.89
CA VAL A 253 -12.24 39.81 62.31
C VAL A 253 -13.52 39.67 63.14
N ALA A 254 -13.75 38.47 63.70
CA ALA A 254 -14.13 38.26 65.11
C ALA A 254 -14.44 36.76 65.35
N GLY A 255 -13.52 36.04 66.00
CA GLY A 255 -13.84 34.77 66.69
C GLY A 255 -14.70 35.02 67.94
N PRO A 256 -15.22 33.98 68.65
CA PRO A 256 -14.46 32.76 68.95
C PRO A 256 -15.23 31.41 69.09
N ASN A 257 -14.43 30.33 69.17
CA ASN A 257 -14.62 29.05 69.88
C ASN A 257 -15.78 28.08 69.53
N SER A 258 -15.43 26.87 69.05
CA SER A 258 -15.50 25.60 69.80
C SER A 258 -15.07 24.36 68.97
N GLU A 259 -14.37 23.42 69.63
CA GLU A 259 -14.34 21.93 69.54
C GLU A 259 -15.02 21.23 68.31
N SER A 260 -14.60 20.10 67.73
CA SER A 260 -13.67 18.99 68.03
C SER A 260 -13.67 18.00 66.82
N GLU A 261 -12.66 17.12 66.74
CA GLU A 261 -12.66 15.79 66.05
C GLU A 261 -12.83 15.75 64.51
N ALA A 262 -12.26 14.85 63.69
CA ALA A 262 -11.30 13.75 63.82
C ALA A 262 -10.90 13.31 62.38
N ILE A 263 -9.64 12.87 62.23
CA ILE A 263 -9.14 11.75 61.40
C ILE A 263 -9.45 11.74 59.88
N GLY A 264 -8.37 11.69 59.06
CA GLY A 264 -8.45 11.08 57.73
C GLY A 264 -7.33 11.42 56.74
N ALA A 265 -6.11 10.92 56.98
CA ALA A 265 -5.15 10.65 55.88
C ALA A 265 -5.69 9.46 55.04
N PRO A 266 -5.34 9.26 53.75
CA PRO A 266 -3.94 9.23 53.32
C PRO A 266 -3.60 9.77 51.91
N SER A 267 -2.31 10.09 51.81
CA SER A 267 -1.39 10.03 50.67
C SER A 267 -1.91 9.53 49.30
N ASN A 268 -1.50 10.22 48.23
CA ASN A 268 -0.96 9.47 47.10
C ASN A 268 0.24 10.14 46.45
N GLU A 269 1.21 9.28 46.22
CA GLU A 269 2.59 9.51 45.84
C GLU A 269 2.71 9.58 44.32
N SER A 270 3.76 10.29 43.91
CA SER A 270 4.35 10.39 42.58
C SER A 270 4.70 9.06 41.90
N SER A 271 5.02 9.16 40.59
CA SER A 271 5.74 8.20 39.70
C SER A 271 4.88 7.07 39.10
N GLU A 272 5.08 6.53 37.89
CA GLU A 272 6.02 6.69 36.78
C GLU A 272 5.43 5.93 35.55
N LYS A 273 5.85 6.32 34.33
CA LYS A 273 6.01 5.53 33.08
C LYS A 273 4.98 4.47 32.64
N GLU A 274 4.54 4.62 31.39
CA GLU A 274 4.96 3.78 30.24
C GLU A 274 4.94 4.60 28.94
#